data_AF-A0A1I6JLS1-F1
#
_entry.id   AF-A0A1I6JLS1-F1
#
_cell.length_a   1.000
_cell.length_b   1.000
_cell.length_c   1.000
_cell.angle_alpha   90.00
_cell.angle_beta   90.00
_cell.angle_gamma   90.00
#
_symmetry.space_group_name_H-M   'P 1'
#
loop_
_entity.id
_entity.type
_entity.pdbx_description
1 polymer ?
#
loop_
_entity_poly.entity_id
_entity_poly.type
_entity_poly.pdbx_seq_one_letter_code
_entity_poly.pdbx_strand_id
1 'polypeptide(L)'
;MTQEQDDPVWQAAWTWVQREFDRARFDAAARLELERWLAEDPAHRRAHRQAARLWDLAGQVPARASRGDGTATTAPPEPCD
;
A
#
# COMPACT_ATOMS: atom_id res chain seq x y z
N MET A 1 6.92 -20.73 8.53
CA MET A 1 6.64 -19.28 8.66
C MET A 1 5.12 -19.06 8.68
N THR A 2 4.43 -19.47 9.75
CA THR A 2 2.95 -19.47 9.83
C THR A 2 2.41 -18.77 11.07
N GLN A 3 3.22 -18.59 12.12
CA GLN A 3 2.76 -18.01 13.38
C GLN A 3 2.37 -16.53 13.24
N GLU A 4 3.10 -15.74 12.45
CA GLU A 4 2.83 -14.31 12.28
C GLU A 4 1.59 -14.06 11.39
N GLN A 5 1.25 -14.96 10.47
CA GLN A 5 0.08 -14.82 9.59
C GLN A 5 -1.24 -15.10 10.33
N ASP A 6 -1.21 -15.95 11.35
CA ASP A 6 -2.38 -16.31 12.18
C ASP A 6 -2.56 -15.36 13.37
N ASP A 7 -1.65 -14.40 13.55
CA ASP A 7 -1.70 -13.47 14.67
C ASP A 7 -2.73 -12.35 14.40
N PRO A 8 -3.78 -12.20 15.23
CA PRO A 8 -4.80 -11.19 15.02
C PRO A 8 -4.25 -9.77 15.12
N VAL A 9 -3.17 -9.55 15.89
CA VAL A 9 -2.49 -8.26 16.00
C VAL A 9 -1.76 -7.95 14.69
N TRP A 10 -1.17 -8.96 14.06
CA TRP A 10 -0.51 -8.81 12.76
C TRP A 10 -1.50 -8.44 11.65
N GLN A 11 -2.64 -9.12 11.57
CA GLN A 11 -3.68 -8.82 10.57
C GLN A 11 -4.24 -7.39 10.74
N ALA A 12 -4.45 -6.96 11.98
CA ALA A 12 -4.85 -5.60 12.30
C ALA A 12 -3.77 -4.57 11.87
N ALA A 13 -2.50 -4.82 12.20
CA ALA A 13 -1.39 -3.98 11.79
C ALA A 13 -1.30 -3.83 10.26
N TRP A 14 -1.44 -4.94 9.52
CA TRP A 14 -1.39 -4.96 8.06
C TRP A 14 -2.55 -4.19 7.41
N THR A 15 -3.72 -4.23 8.03
CA THR A 15 -4.90 -3.46 7.60
C THR A 15 -4.68 -1.95 7.81
N TRP A 16 -4.10 -1.56 8.94
CA TRP A 16 -3.75 -0.17 9.22
C TRP A 16 -2.73 0.39 8.23
N VAL A 17 -1.68 -0.37 7.92
CA VAL A 17 -0.65 0.05 6.95
C VAL A 17 -1.24 0.24 5.56
N GLN A 18 -2.06 -0.70 5.07
CA GLN A 18 -2.74 -0.54 3.78
C GLN A 18 -3.63 0.72 3.75
N ARG A 19 -4.37 0.97 4.83
CA ARG A 19 -5.24 2.13 4.95
C ARG A 19 -4.45 3.45 4.99
N GLU A 20 -3.30 3.49 5.67
CA GLU A 20 -2.42 4.67 5.72
C GLU A 20 -1.83 5.03 4.34
N PHE A 21 -1.52 4.01 3.53
CA PHE A 21 -1.06 4.21 2.16
C PHE A 21 -2.17 4.61 1.19
N ASP A 22 -3.43 4.21 1.45
CA ASP A 22 -4.60 4.71 0.74
C ASP A 22 -4.98 6.12 1.25
N ARG A 23 -4.23 7.14 0.80
CA ARG A 23 -4.38 8.53 1.26
C ARG A 23 -5.78 9.11 1.06
N ALA A 24 -6.59 8.54 0.17
CA ALA A 24 -7.98 8.93 -0.05
C ALA A 24 -8.91 8.52 1.12
N ARG A 25 -8.49 7.60 1.98
CA ARG A 25 -9.32 6.98 3.03
C ARG A 25 -8.69 7.06 4.43
N PHE A 26 -7.61 7.83 4.56
CA PHE A 26 -6.87 8.04 5.81
C PHE A 26 -6.99 9.48 6.33
N ASP A 27 -8.18 9.79 6.83
CA ASP A 27 -8.49 11.09 7.42
C ASP A 27 -8.01 11.22 8.87
N ALA A 28 -8.19 12.41 9.45
CA ALA A 28 -7.81 12.70 10.84
C ALA A 28 -8.46 11.75 11.87
N ALA A 29 -9.70 11.30 11.62
CA ALA A 29 -10.37 10.31 12.47
C ALA A 29 -9.67 8.94 12.42
N ALA A 30 -9.25 8.50 11.24
CA ALA A 30 -8.53 7.24 11.06
C ALA A 30 -7.14 7.27 11.73
N ARG A 31 -6.47 8.42 11.70
CA ARG A 31 -5.23 8.64 12.46
C ARG A 31 -5.44 8.49 13.96
N LEU A 32 -6.47 9.13 14.51
CA LEU A 32 -6.76 9.05 15.94
C LEU A 32 -7.10 7.61 16.38
N GLU A 33 -7.84 6.86 15.56
CA GLU A 33 -8.12 5.45 15.79
C GLU A 33 -6.85 4.60 15.78
N LEU A 34 -5.95 4.84 14.83
CA LEU A 34 -4.65 4.17 14.78
C LEU A 34 -3.82 4.48 16.03
N GLU A 35 -3.72 5.75 16.42
CA GLU A 35 -2.98 6.16 17.61
C GLU A 35 -3.53 5.50 18.87
N ARG A 36 -4.87 5.42 19.00
CA ARG A 36 -5.53 4.71 20.10
C ARG A 36 -5.18 3.22 20.10
N TRP A 37 -5.30 2.55 18.95
CA TRP A 37 -4.98 1.13 18.83
C TRP A 37 -3.51 0.85 19.15
N LEU A 38 -2.60 1.71 18.72
CA LEU A 38 -1.17 1.64 19.07
C LEU A 38 -0.94 1.89 20.57
N ALA A 39 -1.71 2.78 21.20
CA ALA A 39 -1.58 3.09 22.61
C ALA A 39 -2.00 1.91 23.51
N GLU A 40 -2.99 1.13 23.09
CA GLU A 40 -3.60 0.02 23.85
C GLU A 40 -2.62 -1.10 24.22
N ASP A 41 -1.73 -1.51 23.31
CA ASP A 41 -0.79 -2.61 23.58
C ASP A 41 0.58 -2.39 22.90
N PRO A 42 1.71 -2.61 23.61
CA PRO A 42 3.05 -2.55 23.00
C PRO A 42 3.26 -3.55 21.85
N ALA A 43 2.56 -4.69 21.83
CA ALA A 43 2.55 -5.65 20.74
C ALA A 43 1.96 -5.05 19.46
N HIS A 44 0.89 -4.25 19.56
CA HIS A 44 0.31 -3.52 18.42
C HIS A 44 1.34 -2.58 17.79
N ARG A 45 2.10 -1.85 18.62
CA ARG A 45 3.19 -0.97 18.15
C ARG A 45 4.31 -1.71 17.45
N ARG A 46 4.63 -2.92 17.89
CA ARG A 46 5.68 -3.75 17.29
C ARG A 46 5.23 -4.29 15.94
N ALA A 47 4.02 -4.86 15.87
CA ALA A 47 3.45 -5.38 14.63
C ALA A 47 3.27 -4.27 13.58
N HIS A 48 2.74 -3.12 13.96
CA HIS A 48 2.57 -1.97 13.05
C HIS A 48 3.89 -1.52 12.44
N ARG A 49 4.94 -1.34 13.25
CA ARG A 49 6.27 -0.94 12.76
C ARG A 49 6.86 -1.97 11.81
N GLN A 50 6.66 -3.26 12.09
CA GLN A 50 7.15 -4.33 11.23
C GLN A 50 6.38 -4.38 9.91
N ALA A 51 5.05 -4.25 9.94
CA ALA A 51 4.20 -4.18 8.77
C ALA A 51 4.54 -2.96 7.90
N ALA A 52 4.68 -1.78 8.50
CA ALA A 52 5.05 -0.55 7.79
C ALA A 52 6.42 -0.66 7.12
N ARG A 53 7.40 -1.28 7.80
CA ARG A 53 8.73 -1.54 7.23
C ARG A 53 8.67 -2.47 6.03
N LEU A 54 7.86 -3.54 6.09
CA LEU A 54 7.67 -4.43 4.95
C LEU A 54 7.00 -3.72 3.77
N TRP A 55 6.01 -2.88 4.05
CA TRP A 55 5.31 -2.12 3.03
C TRP A 55 6.20 -1.04 2.38
N ASP A 56 7.04 -0.37 3.15
CA ASP A 56 8.07 0.55 2.61
C ASP A 56 9.04 -0.18 1.66
N LEU A 57 9.57 -1.34 2.10
CA LEU A 57 10.45 -2.17 1.28
C LEU A 57 9.74 -2.68 0.00
N ALA A 58 8.44 -2.98 0.07
CA ALA A 58 7.63 -3.36 -1.08
C ALA A 58 7.31 -2.16 -2.01
N GLY A 59 7.11 -0.97 -1.45
CA GLY A 59 6.91 0.28 -2.18
C GLY A 59 8.16 0.76 -2.93
N GLN A 60 9.34 0.28 -2.54
CA GLN A 60 10.61 0.47 -3.26
C GLN A 60 10.76 -0.46 -4.48
N VAL A 61 9.72 -1.20 -4.90
CA VAL A 61 9.74 -1.85 -6.22
C VAL A 61 9.40 -0.78 -7.26
N PRO A 62 10.38 -0.23 -8.02
CA PRO A 62 10.03 0.51 -9.21
C PRO A 62 9.20 -0.44 -10.08
N ALA A 63 8.03 0.03 -10.52
CA ALA A 63 7.42 -0.53 -11.70
C ALA A 63 8.51 -0.46 -12.77
N ARG A 64 9.18 -1.59 -13.01
CA ARG A 64 10.18 -1.74 -14.07
C ARG A 64 9.62 -1.03 -15.27
N ALA A 65 10.35 0.00 -15.68
CA ALA A 65 10.07 1.00 -16.67
C ALA A 65 8.87 0.69 -17.58
N SER A 66 8.04 1.70 -17.81
CA SER A 66 7.42 1.89 -19.12
C SER A 66 8.49 1.56 -20.17
N ARG A 67 8.43 0.35 -20.75
CA ARG A 67 9.11 0.09 -21.99
C ARG A 67 8.27 0.86 -22.99
N GLY A 68 8.71 2.10 -23.24
CA GLY A 68 8.41 2.72 -24.51
C GLY A 68 8.76 1.70 -25.58
N ASP A 69 7.74 1.20 -26.25
CA ASP A 69 7.89 0.95 -27.66
C ASP A 69 7.54 2.29 -28.33
N GLY A 70 8.60 3.01 -28.67
CA GLY A 70 8.49 4.17 -29.50
C GLY A 70 8.23 3.75 -30.93
N THR A 71 7.58 4.68 -31.63
CA THR A 71 7.73 4.95 -33.07
C THR A 71 7.03 4.03 -34.07
N ALA A 72 5.98 4.64 -34.62
CA ALA A 72 5.76 4.86 -36.04
C ALA A 72 4.78 3.94 -36.78
N THR A 73 3.76 4.65 -37.29
CA THR A 73 3.09 4.47 -38.59
C THR A 73 2.03 3.37 -38.70
N THR A 74 0.77 3.80 -38.60
CA THR A 74 -0.22 3.56 -39.65
C THR A 74 -1.46 4.43 -39.36
N ALA A 75 -1.59 5.54 -40.13
CA ALA A 75 -2.88 6.08 -40.55
C ALA A 75 -3.42 5.21 -41.72
N PRO A 76 -4.71 5.28 -42.14
CA PRO A 76 -5.75 6.27 -41.83
C PRO A 76 -7.11 5.65 -41.40
N PRO A 77 -8.15 6.46 -41.10
CA PRO A 77 -9.20 6.57 -42.12
C PRO A 77 -9.87 7.96 -42.17
N GLU A 78 -9.82 8.63 -43.32
CA GLU A 78 -10.82 9.65 -43.71
C GLU A 78 -11.32 9.31 -45.11
N PRO A 79 -12.65 9.13 -45.33
CA PRO A 79 -13.22 9.16 -46.67
C PRO A 79 -13.36 10.61 -47.15
N CYS A 80 -12.71 10.96 -48.25
CA CYS A 80 -13.20 12.01 -49.14
C CYS A 80 -14.15 11.35 -50.16
N ASP A 81 -15.46 11.52 -49.97
CA ASP A 81 -16.48 11.73 -51.01
C ASP A 81 -17.74 12.35 -50.38
#